data_AF-A0A5K1GMS7-F1
#
_entry.id   AF-A0A5K1GMS7-F1
#
_cell.length_a   1.000
_cell.length_b   1.000
_cell.length_c   1.000
_cell.angle_alpha   90.00
_cell.angle_beta   90.00
_cell.angle_gamma   90.00
#
_symmetry.space_group_name_H-M   'P 1'
#
loop_
_entity.id
_entity.type
_entity.pdbx_description
1 polymer ?
#
loop_
_entity_poly.entity_id
_entity_poly.type
_entity_poly.pdbx_seq_one_letter_code
_entity_poly.pdbx_strand_id
1 'polypeptide(L)' 'VLEGGFKDKPGKHRDYYHTCYCLSGLSVCQHSESKAVGDSPKPTSVLGPFSNLLEPIHPLFNVILDRYYEAHDFFSRM' A
#
# COMPACT_ATOMS: atom_id res chain seq x y z
N VAL A 1 -11.28 -20.18 -12.87
CA VAL A 1 -9.90 -20.20 -12.33
C VAL A 1 -9.69 -18.90 -11.59
N LEU A 2 -9.33 -18.93 -10.30
CA LEU A 2 -8.91 -17.70 -9.60
C LEU A 2 -7.52 -17.33 -10.15
N GLU A 3 -7.45 -16.32 -11.00
CA GLU A 3 -6.21 -15.87 -11.65
C GLU A 3 -5.50 -14.71 -10.93
N GLY A 4 -6.03 -14.26 -9.79
CA GLY A 4 -5.43 -13.17 -9.01
C GLY A 4 -4.15 -13.53 -8.25
N GLY A 5 -3.53 -12.51 -7.65
CA GLY A 5 -2.32 -12.59 -6.84
C GLY A 5 -1.05 -12.18 -7.59
N PHE A 6 -0.05 -11.68 -6.85
CA PHE A 6 1.25 -11.32 -7.38
C PHE A 6 2.28 -12.42 -7.13
N LYS A 7 3.40 -12.31 -7.84
CA LYS A 7 4.53 -13.23 -7.86
C LYS A 7 5.82 -12.43 -7.98
N ASP A 8 6.93 -13.04 -7.61
CA ASP A 8 8.28 -12.50 -7.79
C ASP A 8 8.51 -11.96 -9.20
N LYS A 9 8.36 -12.83 -10.22
CA LYS A 9 8.64 -12.51 -11.63
C LYS A 9 7.90 -13.45 -12.59
N PRO A 10 7.87 -13.15 -13.90
CA PRO A 10 7.31 -14.06 -14.91
C PRO A 10 7.88 -15.48 -14.80
N GLY A 11 7.02 -16.49 -15.02
CA GLY A 11 7.40 -17.91 -14.89
C GLY A 11 7.43 -18.47 -13.46
N LYS A 12 7.27 -17.64 -12.41
CA LYS A 12 7.14 -18.11 -11.02
C LYS A 12 5.68 -18.27 -10.60
N HIS A 13 5.46 -19.09 -9.57
CA HIS A 13 4.16 -19.22 -8.93
C HIS A 13 3.85 -17.98 -8.09
N ARG A 14 2.55 -17.69 -7.95
CA ARG A 14 2.02 -16.66 -7.05
C ARG A 14 1.99 -17.18 -5.62
N ASP A 15 2.07 -16.25 -4.68
CA ASP A 15 1.90 -16.54 -3.25
C ASP A 15 1.42 -15.30 -2.49
N TYR A 16 1.05 -15.49 -1.22
CA TYR A 16 0.56 -14.42 -0.35
C TYR A 16 1.65 -13.43 0.02
N TYR A 17 2.90 -13.86 0.11
CA TYR A 17 4.03 -13.01 0.46
C TYR A 17 4.25 -11.95 -0.62
N HIS A 18 4.40 -12.35 -1.88
CA HIS A 18 4.56 -11.44 -3.01
C HIS A 18 3.29 -10.62 -3.25
N THR A 19 2.10 -11.21 -3.06
CA THR A 19 0.86 -10.43 -3.12
C THR A 19 0.86 -9.29 -2.12
N CYS A 20 1.22 -9.54 -0.87
CA CYS A 20 1.34 -8.52 0.16
C CYS A 20 2.38 -7.46 -0.21
N TYR A 21 3.63 -7.87 -0.43
CA TYR A 21 4.73 -6.92 -0.60
C TYR A 21 4.74 -6.18 -1.95
N CYS A 22 4.21 -6.78 -3.03
CA CYS A 22 4.01 -6.05 -4.28
C CYS A 22 2.96 -4.95 -4.14
N LEU A 23 1.85 -5.22 -3.44
CA LEU A 23 0.81 -4.22 -3.18
C LEU A 23 1.32 -3.14 -2.21
N SER A 24 2.02 -3.52 -1.14
CA SER A 24 2.64 -2.58 -0.21
C SER A 24 3.64 -1.65 -0.91
N GLY A 25 4.54 -2.21 -1.73
CA GLY A 25 5.50 -1.42 -2.50
C GLY A 25 4.83 -0.48 -3.50
N LEU A 26 3.78 -0.94 -4.18
CA LEU A 26 2.99 -0.10 -5.08
C LEU A 26 2.34 1.08 -4.35
N SER A 27 1.73 0.83 -3.18
CA SER A 27 1.16 1.88 -2.33
C SER A 27 2.22 2.93 -1.96
N VAL A 28 3.39 2.50 -1.48
CA VAL A 28 4.49 3.43 -1.15
C VAL A 28 4.89 4.30 -2.33
N CYS A 29 5.03 3.73 -3.53
CA CYS A 29 5.36 4.51 -4.72
C CYS A 29 4.28 5.54 -5.07
N GLN A 30 3.00 5.15 -5.01
CA GLN A 30 1.87 6.03 -5.31
C GLN A 30 1.78 7.25 -4.36
N HIS A 31 2.18 7.07 -3.10
CA HIS A 31 2.07 8.10 -2.05
C HIS A 31 3.40 8.80 -1.69
N SER A 32 4.49 8.50 -2.40
CA SER A 32 5.84 8.99 -2.07
C SER A 32 6.02 10.52 -2.12
N GLU A 33 5.19 11.22 -2.90
CA GLU A 33 5.21 12.68 -3.03
C GLU A 33 4.13 13.40 -2.21
N SER A 34 3.33 12.68 -1.41
CA SER A 34 2.28 13.28 -0.60
C SER A 34 2.89 14.19 0.47
N LYS A 35 2.44 15.45 0.52
CA LYS A 35 3.03 16.47 1.41
C LYS A 35 2.44 16.43 2.81
N ALA A 36 1.20 15.99 2.93
CA ALA A 36 0.51 15.81 4.20
C ALA A 36 -0.16 14.44 4.29
N VAL A 37 -0.40 14.00 5.53
CA VAL A 37 -1.22 12.83 5.83
C VAL A 37 -2.64 13.12 5.34
N GLY A 38 -3.18 12.24 4.49
CA GLY A 38 -4.53 12.38 3.92
C GLY A 38 -4.60 13.17 2.60
N ASP A 39 -3.48 13.68 2.09
CA ASP A 39 -3.45 14.21 0.72
C ASP A 39 -3.68 13.08 -0.28
N SER A 40 -4.66 13.26 -1.17
CA SER A 40 -4.80 12.38 -2.33
C SER A 40 -3.54 12.46 -3.18
N PRO A 41 -2.97 11.31 -3.62
CA PRO A 41 -1.81 11.33 -4.47
C PRO A 41 -2.13 12.02 -5.80
N LYS A 42 -1.13 12.68 -6.37
CA LYS A 42 -1.28 13.34 -7.67
C LYS A 42 -1.69 12.28 -8.71
N PRO A 43 -2.55 12.63 -9.69
CA PRO A 43 -2.91 11.69 -10.76
C PRO A 43 -1.70 11.10 -11.49
N THR A 44 -0.61 11.85 -11.59
CA THR A 44 0.67 11.41 -12.20
C THR A 44 1.39 10.31 -11.41
N SER A 45 1.06 10.13 -10.14
CA SER A 45 1.65 9.11 -9.26
C SER A 45 0.93 7.76 -9.37
N VAL A 46 -0.24 7.71 -10.03
CA VAL A 46 -1.00 6.48 -10.27
C VAL A 46 -0.90 6.08 -11.73
N LEU A 47 -0.23 4.95 -12.00
CA LEU A 47 -0.14 4.43 -13.36
C LEU A 47 -1.44 3.72 -13.76
N GLY A 48 -2.03 4.15 -14.88
CA GLY A 48 -3.27 3.60 -15.42
C GLY A 48 -4.52 4.27 -14.86
N PRO A 49 -5.69 3.59 -14.84
CA PRO A 49 -6.90 4.18 -14.28
C PRO A 49 -6.75 4.45 -12.79
N PHE A 50 -7.41 5.50 -12.29
CA PHE A 50 -7.34 5.89 -10.87
C PHE A 50 -7.90 4.81 -9.93
N SER A 51 -8.67 3.85 -10.45
CA SER A 51 -9.08 2.64 -9.73
C SER A 51 -7.91 1.75 -9.30
N ASN A 52 -6.70 1.99 -9.80
CA ASN A 52 -5.47 1.32 -9.35
C ASN A 52 -4.87 1.92 -8.07
N LEU A 53 -5.42 3.03 -7.58
CA LEU A 53 -4.96 3.65 -6.34
C LEU A 53 -5.19 2.71 -5.16
N LEU A 54 -4.14 2.48 -4.38
CA LEU A 54 -4.18 1.71 -3.14
C LEU A 54 -4.21 2.62 -1.91
N GLU A 55 -4.75 2.10 -0.82
CA GLU A 55 -4.69 2.75 0.50
C GLU A 55 -3.25 3.04 0.92
N PRO A 56 -2.96 4.21 1.52
CA PRO A 56 -1.63 4.53 2.02
C PRO A 56 -1.26 3.63 3.20
N ILE A 57 -0.01 3.18 3.24
CA ILE A 57 0.54 2.37 4.33
C ILE A 57 1.62 3.12 5.10
N HIS A 58 1.77 2.80 6.38
CA HIS A 58 2.86 3.30 7.21
C HIS A 58 4.19 2.70 6.73
N PRO A 59 5.18 3.51 6.29
CA PRO A 59 6.38 3.01 5.63
C PRO A 59 7.27 2.14 6.54
N LEU A 60 7.20 2.31 7.86
CA LEU A 60 7.94 1.48 8.82
C LEU A 60 7.21 0.20 9.26
N PHE A 61 5.88 0.22 9.32
CA PHE A 61 5.10 -0.86 9.95
C PHE A 61 4.32 -1.71 8.94
N ASN A 62 4.24 -1.26 7.68
CA ASN A 62 3.54 -1.96 6.59
C ASN A 62 2.09 -2.33 6.93
N VAL A 63 1.40 -1.39 7.57
CA VAL A 63 -0.05 -1.45 7.86
C VAL A 63 -0.71 -0.19 7.32
N ILE A 64 -2.01 -0.22 7.06
CA ILE A 64 -2.76 0.97 6.62
C ILE A 64 -2.51 2.13 7.59
N LEU A 65 -2.22 3.32 7.05
CA LEU A 65 -1.76 4.47 7.82
C LEU A 65 -2.76 4.86 8.92
N ASP A 66 -4.06 4.86 8.62
CA ASP A 66 -5.12 5.14 9.58
C ASP A 66 -5.18 4.11 10.72
N ARG A 67 -4.93 2.83 10.42
CA ARG A 67 -4.88 1.76 11.43
C ARG A 67 -3.68 1.91 12.35
N TYR A 68 -2.55 2.38 11.81
CA TYR A 68 -1.38 2.69 12.62
C TYR A 68 -1.69 3.81 13.63
N TYR A 69 -2.23 4.94 13.17
CA TYR A 69 -2.53 6.07 14.05
C TYR A 69 -3.61 5.73 15.07
N GLU A 70 -4.64 4.99 14.69
CA GLU A 70 -5.67 4.50 15.61
C GLU A 70 -5.07 3.68 16.76
N ALA A 71 -4.22 2.71 16.45
CA ALA A 71 -3.55 1.90 17.46
C ALA A 71 -2.57 2.72 18.31
N HIS A 72 -1.78 3.59 17.67
CA HIS A 72 -0.79 4.43 18.35
C HIS A 72 -1.45 5.40 19.34
N ASP A 73 -2.55 6.05 18.95
CA ASP A 73 -3.30 6.97 19.79
C ASP A 73 -3.95 6.26 20.98
N PHE A 74 -4.43 5.03 20.79
CA PHE A 74 -5.00 4.23 21.88
C PHE A 74 -3.94 3.88 22.93
N PHE A 75 -2.79 3.35 22.51
CA PHE A 75 -1.76 2.87 23.44
C PHE A 75 -0.86 3.98 24.00
N SER A 76 -0.79 5.16 23.36
CA SER A 76 -0.03 6.31 23.90
C SER A 76 -0.73 7.01 25.08
N ARG A 77 -2.01 6.72 25.31
CA ARG A 77 -2.83 7.27 26.40
C ARG A 77 -3.02 6.31 27.57
N MET A 78 -2.46 5.10 27.49
CA MET A 78 -2.32 4.18 28.62
C MET A 78 -1.16 4.61 29.51
#